data_AF-A0A5C8HV99-F1
#
_entry.id   AF-A0A5C8HV99-F1
#
_cell.length_a   1.000
_cell.length_b   1.000
_cell.length_c   1.000
_cell.angle_alpha   90.00
_cell.angle_beta   90.00
_cell.angle_gamma   90.00
#
_symmetry.space_group_name_H-M   'P 1'
#
loop_
_entity.id
_entity.type
_entity.pdbx_description
1 polymer ?
#
loop_
_entity_poly.entity_id
_entity_poly.type
_entity_poly.pdbx_seq_one_letter_code
_entity_poly.pdbx_strand_id
1 'polypeptide(L)'
;MTSARALTPESPSYGVERTINGVTGDKGWSNWRSGTKNTTDTLSYDLAERTQVRHASVQFYRDGGATWPQRLRVEHRLTGGEWSTGSWVDVPAQDAGAPLIDVPLGDVDADEVRVVMEARPATHIVVSEVQIFGLRPSASPVSDLARLTVDGEPVAGFAADTTEYRVVVEGTGWPRLAAIAVDRDAAVRITQPDAGDGTGTVTVTAPDGSERTYTVTIERAGTGPQPSPEPSGPGASPSPSLVSSTSPSAVPNAGGPAASGTGSGALAATGADASIWVAPALLGAAVAAAGVVLLVRRRPRGTAE
;
A
#
# COMPACT_ATOMS: atom_id res chain seq x y z
N MET A 1 14.32 -13.85 6.47
CA MET A 1 15.71 -13.93 6.96
C MET A 1 16.63 -14.19 5.78
N THR A 2 17.82 -13.59 5.78
CA THR A 2 18.84 -13.65 4.72
C THR A 2 20.07 -14.44 5.17
N SER A 3 20.47 -14.26 6.43
CA SER A 3 21.56 -14.97 7.09
C SER A 3 21.22 -15.25 8.56
N ALA A 4 21.94 -16.20 9.15
CA ALA A 4 21.86 -16.54 10.56
C ALA A 4 23.28 -16.78 11.10
N ARG A 5 23.49 -16.55 12.40
CA ARG A 5 24.78 -16.72 13.09
C ARG A 5 24.56 -17.21 14.53
N ALA A 6 25.42 -18.10 15.01
CA ALA A 6 25.38 -18.64 16.38
C ALA A 6 26.74 -18.45 17.08
N LEU A 7 26.75 -18.42 18.42
CA LEU A 7 28.01 -18.28 19.16
C LEU A 7 28.77 -19.60 19.24
N THR A 8 28.11 -20.72 19.55
CA THR A 8 28.79 -22.03 19.69
C THR A 8 28.04 -23.21 19.03
N PRO A 9 28.09 -23.37 17.69
CA PRO A 9 27.58 -24.57 17.03
C PRO A 9 28.40 -25.83 17.38
N GLU A 10 27.72 -26.97 17.53
CA GLU A 10 28.29 -28.31 17.78
C GLU A 10 29.26 -28.72 16.65
N SER A 11 28.86 -28.49 15.41
CA SER A 11 29.65 -28.75 14.20
C SER A 11 29.02 -28.04 12.99
N PRO A 12 29.71 -27.95 11.84
CA PRO A 12 29.11 -27.42 10.60
C PRO A 12 27.84 -28.17 10.15
N SER A 13 27.71 -29.45 10.49
CA SER A 13 26.51 -30.25 10.18
C SER A 13 25.26 -29.80 10.96
N TYR A 14 25.46 -29.11 12.09
CA TYR A 14 24.42 -28.50 12.92
C TYR A 14 24.57 -26.96 12.93
N GLY A 15 24.87 -26.38 11.76
CA GLY A 15 24.92 -24.94 11.53
C GLY A 15 23.57 -24.27 11.75
N VAL A 16 23.60 -23.00 12.15
CA VAL A 16 22.42 -22.20 12.51
C VAL A 16 21.49 -21.90 11.33
N GLU A 17 22.00 -21.95 10.11
CA GLU A 17 21.27 -21.84 8.86
C GLU A 17 20.23 -22.97 8.69
N ARG A 18 20.38 -24.06 9.44
CA ARG A 18 19.36 -25.12 9.52
C ARG A 18 18.13 -24.72 10.33
N THR A 19 18.20 -23.65 11.13
CA THR A 19 17.04 -23.12 11.89
C THR A 19 16.17 -22.15 11.10
N ILE A 20 16.41 -22.02 9.80
CA ILE A 20 15.60 -21.22 8.86
C ILE A 20 15.30 -22.00 7.58
N ASN A 21 15.25 -23.34 7.68
CA ASN A 21 15.13 -24.24 6.53
C ASN A 21 13.67 -24.70 6.30
N GLY A 22 12.74 -24.38 7.21
CA GLY A 22 11.34 -24.78 7.17
C GLY A 22 11.05 -26.18 7.73
N VAL A 23 12.02 -26.85 8.35
CA VAL A 23 11.91 -28.20 8.91
C VAL A 23 11.83 -28.09 10.44
N THR A 24 10.68 -28.41 11.00
CA THR A 24 10.40 -28.27 12.44
C THR A 24 10.67 -29.55 13.25
N GLY A 25 11.08 -30.64 12.58
CA GLY A 25 11.19 -31.97 13.17
C GLY A 25 12.61 -32.56 13.18
N ASP A 26 13.62 -31.84 12.73
CA ASP A 26 15.01 -32.31 12.70
C ASP A 26 15.90 -31.66 13.78
N LYS A 27 17.10 -32.22 13.95
CA LYS A 27 18.17 -31.58 14.70
C LYS A 27 18.79 -30.48 13.81
N GLY A 28 18.17 -29.29 13.84
CA GLY A 28 18.60 -28.13 13.06
C GLY A 28 19.96 -27.62 13.51
N TRP A 29 19.99 -26.85 14.59
CA TRP A 29 21.21 -26.37 15.26
C TRP A 29 21.34 -26.97 16.66
N SER A 30 22.59 -27.10 17.13
CA SER A 30 22.93 -27.61 18.45
C SER A 30 24.17 -26.90 19.00
N ASN A 31 24.26 -26.69 20.32
CA ASN A 31 25.50 -26.28 20.99
C ASN A 31 26.15 -27.38 21.84
N TRP A 32 25.89 -28.65 21.50
CA TRP A 32 26.55 -29.76 22.17
C TRP A 32 28.07 -29.65 22.09
N ARG A 33 28.71 -29.97 23.21
CA ARG A 33 30.15 -30.17 23.36
C ARG A 33 30.42 -31.26 24.38
N SER A 34 31.60 -31.88 24.31
CA SER A 34 32.10 -32.75 25.37
C SER A 34 32.52 -31.94 26.61
N GLY A 35 32.58 -32.62 27.76
CA GLY A 35 32.95 -32.00 29.05
C GLY A 35 31.94 -30.96 29.54
N THR A 36 32.45 -29.88 30.14
CA THR A 36 31.67 -28.75 30.67
C THR A 36 30.73 -28.18 29.60
N LYS A 37 29.43 -28.12 29.89
CA LYS A 37 28.43 -27.62 28.95
C LYS A 37 28.38 -26.10 28.88
N ASN A 38 27.93 -25.57 27.75
CA ASN A 38 27.65 -24.14 27.59
C ASN A 38 26.38 -23.78 28.39
N THR A 39 26.44 -22.75 29.22
CA THR A 39 25.32 -22.29 30.05
C THR A 39 24.40 -21.31 29.34
N THR A 40 24.84 -20.75 28.21
CA THR A 40 24.11 -19.79 27.39
C THR A 40 24.50 -19.94 25.93
N ASP A 41 23.62 -19.52 25.02
CA ASP A 41 23.93 -19.31 23.61
C ASP A 41 23.06 -18.21 23.00
N THR A 42 23.34 -17.83 21.77
CA THR A 42 22.58 -16.81 21.05
C THR A 42 22.57 -17.11 19.56
N LEU A 43 21.36 -17.24 18.99
CA LEU A 43 21.15 -17.32 17.55
C LEU A 43 20.69 -15.95 17.06
N SER A 44 21.42 -15.33 16.14
CA SER A 44 21.04 -14.05 15.52
C SER A 44 20.68 -14.25 14.06
N TYR A 45 19.73 -13.46 13.58
CA TYR A 45 19.10 -13.56 12.27
C TYR A 45 19.03 -12.18 11.64
N ASP A 46 19.51 -12.09 10.41
CA ASP A 46 19.39 -10.88 9.60
C ASP A 46 18.11 -11.00 8.76
N LEU A 47 17.30 -9.94 8.72
CA LEU A 47 16.08 -9.86 7.94
C LEU A 47 16.39 -9.36 6.51
N ALA A 48 15.51 -9.67 5.56
CA ALA A 48 15.73 -9.32 4.16
C ALA A 48 15.48 -7.83 3.87
N GLU A 49 14.61 -7.23 4.68
CA GLU A 49 14.17 -5.84 4.64
C GLU A 49 13.77 -5.45 6.08
N ARG A 50 13.83 -4.16 6.42
CA ARG A 50 13.29 -3.66 7.70
C ARG A 50 11.83 -4.08 7.81
N THR A 51 11.49 -4.75 8.90
CA THR A 51 10.21 -5.40 9.12
C THR A 51 9.67 -5.00 10.49
N GLN A 52 8.35 -4.77 10.57
CA GLN A 52 7.68 -4.55 11.85
C GLN A 52 7.34 -5.91 12.49
N VAL A 53 8.22 -6.41 13.35
CA VAL A 53 8.15 -7.74 13.95
C VAL A 53 7.09 -7.80 15.05
N ARG A 54 6.14 -8.72 14.88
CA ARG A 54 5.02 -9.00 15.78
C ARG A 54 5.42 -9.95 16.91
N HIS A 55 5.99 -11.10 16.53
CA HIS A 55 6.38 -12.19 17.41
C HIS A 55 7.44 -13.09 16.74
N ALA A 56 8.08 -13.96 17.50
CA ALA A 56 8.97 -14.99 16.98
C ALA A 56 8.67 -16.34 17.64
N SER A 57 8.59 -17.41 16.84
CA SER A 57 8.46 -18.78 17.33
C SER A 57 9.80 -19.51 17.29
N VAL A 58 10.03 -20.37 18.28
CA VAL A 58 11.24 -21.19 18.42
C VAL A 58 10.82 -22.63 18.70
N GLN A 59 11.04 -23.52 17.72
CA GLN A 59 10.81 -24.96 17.85
C GLN A 59 12.09 -25.63 18.35
N PHE A 60 12.02 -26.29 19.49
CA PHE A 60 13.12 -27.07 20.04
C PHE A 60 13.06 -28.54 19.61
N TYR A 61 14.18 -29.24 19.74
CA TYR A 61 14.31 -30.68 19.47
C TYR A 61 14.61 -31.48 20.74
N ARG A 62 14.15 -32.73 20.80
CA ARG A 62 14.40 -33.67 21.91
C ARG A 62 15.46 -34.72 21.53
N ASP A 63 16.68 -34.53 22.00
CA ASP A 63 17.79 -35.46 21.82
C ASP A 63 18.03 -36.25 23.12
N GLY A 64 17.28 -37.33 23.30
CA GLY A 64 17.27 -38.19 24.51
C GLY A 64 16.59 -37.60 25.75
N GLY A 65 16.68 -36.29 25.97
CA GLY A 65 16.11 -35.59 27.14
C GLY A 65 15.70 -34.14 26.83
N ALA A 66 15.58 -33.32 27.88
CA ALA A 66 15.23 -31.90 27.77
C ALA A 66 16.40 -31.05 27.22
N THR A 67 16.70 -31.21 25.93
CA THR A 67 17.82 -30.57 25.21
C THR A 67 17.44 -29.20 24.66
N TRP A 68 16.88 -28.36 25.54
CA TRP A 68 16.38 -27.03 25.25
C TRP A 68 16.60 -26.14 26.47
N PRO A 69 16.57 -24.80 26.34
CA PRO A 69 16.90 -23.91 27.43
C PRO A 69 15.91 -24.01 28.60
N GLN A 70 16.31 -23.48 29.75
CA GLN A 70 15.41 -23.25 30.88
C GLN A 70 14.54 -22.01 30.64
N ARG A 71 15.09 -21.00 29.96
CA ARG A 71 14.41 -19.77 29.55
C ARG A 71 15.09 -19.16 28.33
N LEU A 72 14.33 -18.41 27.55
CA LEU A 72 14.82 -17.67 26.39
C LEU A 72 14.27 -16.23 26.38
N ARG A 73 14.91 -15.34 25.63
CA ARG A 73 14.35 -14.02 25.30
C ARG A 73 14.68 -13.68 23.86
N VAL A 74 13.87 -12.83 23.25
CA VAL A 74 14.15 -12.28 21.93
C VAL A 74 14.58 -10.83 22.08
N GLU A 75 15.62 -10.45 21.36
CA GLU A 75 16.13 -9.09 21.27
C GLU A 75 16.14 -8.67 19.80
N HIS A 76 16.03 -7.37 19.54
CA HIS A 76 15.94 -6.84 18.19
C HIS A 76 16.73 -5.54 18.06
N ARG A 77 17.06 -5.16 16.81
CA ARG A 77 17.59 -3.83 16.49
C ARG A 77 17.40 -3.48 15.01
N LEU A 78 17.72 -2.22 14.70
CA LEU A 78 18.13 -1.81 13.36
C LEU A 78 19.66 -1.92 13.24
N THR A 79 20.16 -2.17 12.05
CA THR A 79 21.56 -2.56 11.79
C THR A 79 22.50 -1.44 12.23
N GLY A 80 23.52 -1.80 13.01
CA GLY A 80 24.45 -0.84 13.62
C GLY A 80 23.93 -0.14 14.89
N GLY A 81 22.66 -0.32 15.26
CA GLY A 81 22.09 0.16 16.52
C GLY A 81 22.40 -0.72 17.74
N GLU A 82 21.99 -0.24 18.91
CA GLU A 82 21.97 -1.02 20.16
C GLU A 82 20.86 -2.08 20.14
N TRP A 83 21.03 -3.13 20.96
CA TRP A 83 20.04 -4.21 21.09
C TRP A 83 18.95 -3.87 22.10
N SER A 84 17.71 -3.72 21.61
CA SER A 84 16.52 -3.67 22.45
C SER A 84 16.31 -5.03 23.13
N THR A 85 16.48 -5.07 24.45
CA THR A 85 16.42 -6.31 25.23
C THR A 85 14.97 -6.68 25.60
N GLY A 86 14.50 -7.85 25.15
CA GLY A 86 13.20 -8.39 25.55
C GLY A 86 13.18 -9.03 26.95
N SER A 87 11.98 -9.36 27.42
CA SER A 87 11.78 -10.08 28.69
C SER A 87 12.12 -11.57 28.56
N TRP A 88 12.54 -12.19 29.67
CA TRP A 88 12.71 -13.63 29.73
C TRP A 88 11.36 -14.36 29.72
N VAL A 89 11.30 -15.44 28.94
CA VAL A 89 10.19 -16.40 28.86
C VAL A 89 10.72 -17.75 29.33
N ASP A 90 10.13 -18.28 30.40
CA ASP A 90 10.48 -19.61 30.90
C ASP A 90 10.00 -20.70 29.93
N VAL A 91 10.87 -21.67 29.67
CA VAL A 91 10.57 -22.81 28.80
C VAL A 91 10.23 -24.00 29.70
N PRO A 92 9.10 -24.70 29.50
CA PRO A 92 8.73 -25.83 30.35
C PRO A 92 9.70 -27.01 30.16
N ALA A 93 9.92 -27.76 31.24
CA ALA A 93 10.35 -29.15 31.12
C ALA A 93 9.16 -29.98 30.63
N GLN A 94 9.40 -30.96 29.77
CA GLN A 94 8.36 -31.81 29.17
C GLN A 94 8.85 -33.26 29.11
N ASP A 95 8.06 -34.17 29.65
CA ASP A 95 8.39 -35.59 29.72
C ASP A 95 8.28 -36.30 28.36
N ALA A 96 7.48 -35.73 27.44
CA ALA A 96 7.35 -36.16 26.06
C ALA A 96 7.34 -34.95 25.11
N GLY A 97 7.83 -35.14 23.88
CA GLY A 97 7.97 -34.06 22.89
C GLY A 97 9.07 -33.06 23.21
N ALA A 98 9.09 -31.96 22.44
CA ALA A 98 9.90 -30.78 22.66
C ALA A 98 9.03 -29.52 22.48
N PRO A 99 9.27 -28.44 23.25
CA PRO A 99 8.41 -27.27 23.23
C PRO A 99 8.55 -26.45 21.95
N LEU A 100 7.43 -25.88 21.52
CA LEU A 100 7.36 -24.70 20.67
C LEU A 100 7.11 -23.50 21.58
N ILE A 101 7.96 -22.48 21.50
CA ILE A 101 7.82 -21.25 22.29
C ILE A 101 7.56 -20.09 21.36
N ASP A 102 6.45 -19.38 21.58
CA ASP A 102 6.14 -18.13 20.90
C ASP A 102 6.43 -16.95 21.83
N VAL A 103 7.17 -15.97 21.32
CA VAL A 103 7.56 -14.76 22.06
C VAL A 103 6.94 -13.54 21.37
N PRO A 104 6.01 -12.81 22.01
CA PRO A 104 5.52 -11.55 21.47
C PRO A 104 6.59 -10.45 21.57
N LEU A 105 6.77 -9.67 20.51
CA LEU A 105 7.67 -8.51 20.50
C LEU A 105 6.91 -7.18 20.54
N GLY A 106 5.65 -7.14 20.10
CA GLY A 106 4.82 -5.92 20.18
C GLY A 106 5.09 -4.90 19.08
N ASP A 107 5.19 -5.36 17.84
CA ASP A 107 5.14 -4.54 16.62
C ASP A 107 6.38 -3.63 16.45
N VAL A 108 7.55 -4.17 16.75
CA VAL A 108 8.83 -3.44 16.78
C VAL A 108 9.50 -3.41 15.41
N ASP A 109 10.07 -2.27 15.05
CA ASP A 109 10.93 -2.17 13.86
C ASP A 109 12.25 -2.91 14.07
N ALA A 110 12.58 -3.85 13.18
CA ALA A 110 13.84 -4.56 13.19
C ALA A 110 14.34 -4.88 11.78
N ASP A 111 15.66 -4.97 11.62
CA ASP A 111 16.32 -5.66 10.52
C ASP A 111 17.29 -6.75 11.02
N GLU A 112 17.63 -6.76 12.32
CA GLU A 112 18.28 -7.87 13.00
C GLU A 112 17.47 -8.31 14.23
N VAL A 113 17.37 -9.62 14.44
CA VAL A 113 16.69 -10.24 15.61
C VAL A 113 17.60 -11.32 16.17
N ARG A 114 17.63 -11.52 17.50
CA ARG A 114 18.35 -12.64 18.12
C ARG A 114 17.58 -13.29 19.24
N VAL A 115 17.69 -14.62 19.32
CA VAL A 115 17.16 -15.46 20.40
C VAL A 115 18.32 -15.73 21.36
N VAL A 116 18.27 -15.14 22.56
CA VAL A 116 19.23 -15.38 23.64
C VAL A 116 18.65 -16.45 24.57
N MET A 117 19.44 -17.46 24.89
CA MET A 117 18.96 -18.67 25.58
C MET A 117 19.87 -19.05 26.73
N GLU A 118 19.28 -19.44 27.87
CA GLU A 118 20.03 -20.05 28.98
C GLU A 118 19.78 -21.55 29.02
N ALA A 119 20.85 -22.34 28.90
CA ALA A 119 20.77 -23.79 28.94
C ALA A 119 20.32 -24.30 30.32
N ARG A 120 19.61 -25.42 30.35
CA ARG A 120 19.39 -26.17 31.60
C ARG A 120 20.73 -26.70 32.14
N PRO A 121 20.88 -26.88 33.46
CA PRO A 121 22.10 -27.44 34.03
C PRO A 121 22.52 -28.77 33.38
N ALA A 122 23.82 -28.92 33.13
CA ALA A 122 24.47 -30.13 32.62
C ALA A 122 23.97 -30.70 31.26
N THR A 123 23.17 -29.97 30.49
CA THR A 123 22.74 -30.36 29.13
C THR A 123 23.15 -29.33 28.06
N HIS A 124 22.64 -29.51 26.85
CA HIS A 124 22.87 -28.65 25.68
C HIS A 124 21.51 -28.22 25.10
N ILE A 125 21.54 -27.22 24.22
CA ILE A 125 20.37 -26.72 23.50
C ILE A 125 20.39 -27.26 22.08
N VAL A 126 19.23 -27.69 21.59
CA VAL A 126 18.98 -28.07 20.20
C VAL A 126 17.72 -27.37 19.69
N VAL A 127 17.87 -26.59 18.63
CA VAL A 127 16.78 -25.84 17.96
C VAL A 127 16.53 -26.48 16.60
N SER A 128 15.27 -26.78 16.28
CA SER A 128 14.89 -27.22 14.93
C SER A 128 14.75 -26.02 14.00
N GLU A 129 13.86 -25.08 14.34
CA GLU A 129 13.49 -23.94 13.48
C GLU A 129 13.19 -22.71 14.33
N VAL A 130 13.52 -21.52 13.82
CA VAL A 130 13.09 -20.22 14.32
C VAL A 130 12.32 -19.51 13.21
N GLN A 131 11.14 -19.00 13.54
CA GLN A 131 10.30 -18.25 12.59
C GLN A 131 10.03 -16.86 13.15
N ILE A 132 10.32 -15.83 12.36
CA ILE A 132 10.11 -14.43 12.75
C ILE A 132 8.93 -13.90 11.94
N PHE A 133 7.88 -13.47 12.64
CA PHE A 133 6.64 -12.99 12.04
C PHE A 133 6.54 -11.48 12.17
N GLY A 134 6.21 -10.80 11.08
CA GLY A 134 6.07 -9.36 11.05
C GLY A 134 5.00 -8.91 10.07
N LEU A 135 4.61 -7.64 10.16
CA LEU A 135 3.74 -7.02 9.19
C LEU A 135 4.54 -6.70 7.92
N ARG A 136 3.94 -6.98 6.77
CA ARG A 136 4.38 -6.48 5.48
C ARG A 136 3.32 -5.52 4.95
N PRO A 137 3.68 -4.32 4.46
CA PRO A 137 2.74 -3.49 3.74
C PRO A 137 2.14 -4.28 2.57
N SER A 138 0.81 -4.37 2.52
CA SER A 138 0.14 -4.82 1.30
C SER A 138 0.07 -3.66 0.31
N ALA A 139 0.22 -3.97 -0.96
CA ALA A 139 -0.18 -3.04 -2.00
C ALA A 139 -1.72 -2.84 -1.98
N SER A 140 -2.17 -1.71 -2.52
CA SER A 140 -3.58 -1.32 -2.56
C SER A 140 -4.35 -2.13 -3.62
N PRO A 141 -5.57 -2.62 -3.31
CA PRO A 141 -6.44 -3.32 -4.26
C PRO A 141 -7.37 -2.40 -5.07
N VAL A 142 -7.27 -1.08 -4.90
CA VAL A 142 -8.25 -0.13 -5.45
C VAL A 142 -8.04 0.07 -6.96
N SER A 143 -8.81 -0.66 -7.75
CA SER A 143 -8.85 -0.60 -9.23
C SER A 143 -10.03 0.22 -9.76
N ASP A 144 -10.63 1.06 -8.93
CA ASP A 144 -11.79 1.86 -9.31
C ASP A 144 -11.39 3.13 -10.10
N LEU A 145 -12.24 3.57 -11.03
CA LEU A 145 -12.14 4.89 -11.64
C LEU A 145 -12.77 5.98 -10.75
N ALA A 146 -12.06 7.08 -10.60
CA ALA A 146 -12.56 8.33 -10.02
C ALA A 146 -13.29 9.20 -11.06
N ARG A 147 -12.95 9.04 -12.35
CA ARG A 147 -13.56 9.78 -13.46
C ARG A 147 -13.45 9.00 -14.77
N LEU A 148 -14.50 9.09 -15.58
CA LEU A 148 -14.55 8.67 -16.98
C LEU A 148 -15.16 9.81 -17.82
N THR A 149 -14.54 10.13 -18.95
CA THR A 149 -14.95 11.20 -19.87
C THR A 149 -14.89 10.76 -21.32
N VAL A 150 -15.80 11.29 -22.14
CA VAL A 150 -15.89 11.11 -23.60
C VAL A 150 -15.71 12.49 -24.24
N ASP A 151 -14.67 12.68 -25.06
CA ASP A 151 -14.28 13.99 -25.63
C ASP A 151 -14.08 15.11 -24.59
N GLY A 152 -13.78 14.74 -23.35
CA GLY A 152 -13.59 15.65 -22.21
C GLY A 152 -14.85 15.85 -21.36
N GLU A 153 -16.03 15.53 -21.87
CA GLU A 153 -17.29 15.60 -21.12
C GLU A 153 -17.45 14.39 -20.18
N PRO A 154 -17.87 14.57 -18.91
CA PRO A 154 -18.13 13.46 -17.99
C PRO A 154 -19.21 12.51 -18.50
N VAL A 155 -18.99 11.20 -18.35
CA VAL A 155 -20.03 10.20 -18.63
C VAL A 155 -21.20 10.37 -17.66
N ALA A 156 -22.39 10.61 -18.19
CA ALA A 156 -23.60 10.79 -17.39
C ALA A 156 -23.92 9.51 -16.60
N GLY A 157 -24.23 9.66 -15.31
CA GLY A 157 -24.50 8.52 -14.42
C GLY A 157 -23.28 7.69 -14.04
N PHE A 158 -22.06 8.17 -14.27
CA PHE A 158 -20.84 7.46 -13.87
C PHE A 158 -20.81 7.10 -12.38
N ALA A 159 -20.59 5.82 -12.08
CA ALA A 159 -20.37 5.25 -10.77
C ALA A 159 -19.24 4.21 -10.82
N ALA A 160 -18.38 4.17 -9.79
CA ALA A 160 -17.18 3.33 -9.77
C ALA A 160 -17.48 1.82 -9.84
N ASP A 161 -18.62 1.39 -9.31
CA ASP A 161 -19.09 0.00 -9.33
C ASP A 161 -19.73 -0.42 -10.66
N THR A 162 -20.12 0.55 -11.50
CA THR A 162 -20.75 0.32 -12.81
C THR A 162 -19.70 0.26 -13.91
N THR A 163 -19.56 -0.90 -14.55
CA THR A 163 -18.52 -1.21 -15.54
C THR A 163 -18.99 -1.12 -17.00
N GLU A 164 -20.27 -0.84 -17.26
CA GLU A 164 -20.81 -0.74 -18.62
C GLU A 164 -21.53 0.61 -18.82
N TYR A 165 -21.17 1.31 -19.89
CA TYR A 165 -21.76 2.59 -20.27
C TYR A 165 -22.15 2.60 -21.74
N ARG A 166 -23.24 3.31 -22.03
CA ARG A 166 -23.63 3.69 -23.39
C ARG A 166 -23.67 5.20 -23.47
N VAL A 167 -22.99 5.75 -24.47
CA VAL A 167 -22.90 7.20 -24.68
C VAL A 167 -23.29 7.51 -26.11
N VAL A 168 -24.30 8.38 -26.26
CA VAL A 168 -24.66 8.94 -27.56
C VAL A 168 -23.77 10.14 -27.82
N VAL A 169 -23.11 10.19 -28.99
CA VAL A 169 -22.33 11.35 -29.44
C VAL A 169 -22.83 11.84 -30.79
N GLU A 170 -22.79 13.16 -30.99
CA GLU A 170 -23.21 13.80 -32.24
C GLU A 170 -22.10 13.72 -33.31
N GLY A 171 -22.51 13.48 -34.55
CA GLY A 171 -21.61 13.49 -35.71
C GLY A 171 -20.95 12.14 -36.04
N THR A 172 -19.92 12.19 -36.88
CA THR A 172 -19.36 11.00 -37.57
C THR A 172 -17.96 10.60 -37.11
N GLY A 173 -17.32 11.39 -36.24
CA GLY A 173 -16.04 11.02 -35.61
C GLY A 173 -16.20 9.89 -34.59
N TRP A 174 -15.10 9.24 -34.23
CA TRP A 174 -15.04 8.41 -33.01
C TRP A 174 -14.51 9.28 -31.87
N PRO A 175 -15.16 9.27 -30.69
CA PRO A 175 -14.77 10.13 -29.59
C PRO A 175 -13.57 9.57 -28.83
N ARG A 176 -12.87 10.43 -28.09
CA ARG A 176 -11.72 10.06 -27.28
C ARG A 176 -12.11 9.85 -25.82
N LEU A 177 -11.99 8.62 -25.35
CA LEU A 177 -12.05 8.28 -23.93
C LEU A 177 -10.82 8.82 -23.18
N ALA A 178 -11.07 9.36 -22.00
CA ALA A 178 -10.06 9.64 -20.98
C ALA A 178 -10.61 9.29 -19.59
N ALA A 179 -9.73 8.92 -18.66
CA ALA A 179 -10.13 8.41 -17.36
C ALA A 179 -9.06 8.68 -16.29
N ILE A 180 -9.46 8.66 -15.01
CA ILE A 180 -8.60 8.85 -13.84
C ILE A 180 -8.96 7.77 -12.81
N ALA A 181 -7.97 7.03 -12.29
CA ALA A 181 -8.16 6.06 -11.22
C ALA A 181 -8.36 6.73 -9.85
N VAL A 182 -9.00 6.03 -8.90
CA VAL A 182 -9.10 6.44 -7.50
C VAL A 182 -7.74 6.35 -6.81
N ASP A 183 -7.00 5.28 -7.07
CA ASP A 183 -5.63 5.12 -6.60
C ASP A 183 -4.66 5.84 -7.56
N ARG A 184 -3.80 6.70 -7.01
CA ARG A 184 -2.81 7.46 -7.80
C ARG A 184 -1.69 6.57 -8.34
N ASP A 185 -1.45 5.44 -7.69
CA ASP A 185 -0.37 4.50 -7.99
C ASP A 185 -0.85 3.34 -8.89
N ALA A 186 -2.15 3.33 -9.25
CA ALA A 186 -2.72 2.40 -10.23
C ALA A 186 -2.42 2.80 -11.68
N ALA A 187 -2.25 1.80 -12.55
CA ALA A 187 -2.08 1.99 -13.98
C ALA A 187 -3.44 2.04 -14.69
N VAL A 188 -3.60 2.94 -15.66
CA VAL A 188 -4.82 3.06 -16.50
C VAL A 188 -4.46 2.82 -17.96
N ARG A 189 -5.07 1.80 -18.57
CA ARG A 189 -4.94 1.46 -19.99
C ARG A 189 -6.26 1.75 -20.70
N ILE A 190 -6.21 2.50 -21.80
CA ILE A 190 -7.40 2.88 -22.58
C ILE A 190 -7.28 2.35 -24.01
N THR A 191 -8.27 1.57 -24.44
CA THR A 191 -8.55 1.26 -25.85
C THR A 191 -9.65 2.19 -26.32
N GLN A 192 -9.40 2.94 -27.39
CA GLN A 192 -10.37 3.91 -27.93
C GLN A 192 -11.44 3.18 -28.77
N PRO A 193 -12.69 3.67 -28.82
CA PRO A 193 -13.71 3.13 -29.72
C PRO A 193 -13.30 3.36 -31.18
N ASP A 194 -13.57 2.37 -32.03
CA ASP A 194 -13.25 2.44 -33.45
C ASP A 194 -14.36 1.86 -34.36
N ALA A 195 -14.08 1.80 -35.67
CA ALA A 195 -15.02 1.41 -36.70
C ALA A 195 -15.39 -0.09 -36.72
N GLY A 196 -14.72 -0.95 -35.96
CA GLY A 196 -15.10 -2.36 -35.80
C GLY A 196 -16.26 -2.50 -34.82
N ASP A 197 -15.98 -2.23 -33.55
CA ASP A 197 -16.85 -2.64 -32.44
C ASP A 197 -17.63 -1.46 -31.82
N GLY A 198 -17.33 -0.22 -32.22
CA GLY A 198 -17.92 1.00 -31.67
C GLY A 198 -17.73 1.18 -30.17
N THR A 199 -16.82 0.41 -29.56
CA THR A 199 -16.71 0.22 -28.12
C THR A 199 -15.28 0.46 -27.68
N GLY A 200 -15.09 1.35 -26.71
CA GLY A 200 -13.80 1.55 -26.05
C GLY A 200 -13.76 0.86 -24.69
N THR A 201 -12.56 0.56 -24.20
CA THR A 201 -12.34 -0.07 -22.89
C THR A 201 -11.33 0.70 -22.07
N VAL A 202 -11.55 0.77 -20.76
CA VAL A 202 -10.63 1.34 -19.78
C VAL A 202 -10.36 0.29 -18.73
N THR A 203 -9.15 -0.28 -18.72
CA THR A 203 -8.69 -1.21 -17.69
C THR A 203 -7.84 -0.45 -16.68
N VAL A 204 -8.19 -0.58 -15.41
CA VAL A 204 -7.42 -0.07 -14.27
C VAL A 204 -6.77 -1.25 -13.56
N THR A 205 -5.46 -1.19 -13.35
CA THR A 205 -4.67 -2.20 -12.64
C THR A 205 -4.13 -1.56 -11.36
N ALA A 206 -4.59 -2.03 -10.20
CA ALA A 206 -4.18 -1.54 -8.90
C ALA A 206 -2.75 -1.98 -8.53
N PRO A 207 -2.09 -1.34 -7.55
CA PRO A 207 -0.73 -1.71 -7.13
C PRO A 207 -0.53 -3.17 -6.67
N ASP A 208 -1.58 -3.87 -6.23
CA ASP A 208 -1.53 -5.29 -5.88
C ASP A 208 -1.72 -6.25 -7.07
N GLY A 209 -2.06 -5.72 -8.25
CA GLY A 209 -2.41 -6.49 -9.45
C GLY A 209 -3.91 -6.77 -9.64
N SER A 210 -4.79 -6.28 -8.75
CA SER A 210 -6.24 -6.34 -8.93
C SER A 210 -6.67 -5.47 -10.11
N GLU A 211 -7.53 -5.99 -10.99
CA GLU A 211 -7.98 -5.28 -12.19
C GLU A 211 -9.49 -5.06 -12.24
N ARG A 212 -9.89 -3.93 -12.82
CA ARG A 212 -11.28 -3.64 -13.21
C ARG A 212 -11.30 -3.03 -14.61
N THR A 213 -12.19 -3.53 -15.47
CA THR A 213 -12.37 -2.99 -16.82
C THR A 213 -13.75 -2.34 -16.95
N TYR A 214 -13.77 -1.14 -17.51
CA TYR A 214 -14.95 -0.37 -17.86
C TYR A 214 -15.11 -0.35 -19.38
N THR A 215 -16.31 -0.63 -19.86
CA THR A 215 -16.66 -0.74 -21.27
C THR A 215 -17.59 0.41 -21.65
N VAL A 216 -17.26 1.15 -22.71
CA VAL A 216 -18.05 2.29 -23.19
C VAL A 216 -18.44 2.04 -24.63
N THR A 217 -19.70 1.68 -24.87
CA THR A 217 -20.27 1.56 -26.21
C THR A 217 -20.73 2.94 -26.68
N ILE A 218 -20.30 3.34 -27.87
CA ILE A 218 -20.62 4.64 -28.47
C ILE A 218 -21.69 4.47 -29.54
N GLU A 219 -22.82 5.12 -29.33
CA GLU A 219 -23.88 5.27 -30.33
C GLU A 219 -23.68 6.64 -31.01
N ARG A 220 -23.45 6.66 -32.34
CA ARG A 220 -23.23 7.92 -33.06
C ARG A 220 -24.53 8.39 -33.70
N ALA A 221 -25.03 9.53 -33.24
CA ALA A 221 -26.13 10.23 -33.90
C ALA A 221 -25.59 10.86 -35.20
N GLY A 222 -25.80 10.14 -36.31
CA GLY A 222 -25.55 10.68 -37.63
C GLY A 222 -26.50 11.86 -37.87
N THR A 223 -25.94 13.06 -38.09
CA THR A 223 -26.73 14.24 -38.45
C THR A 223 -27.60 13.91 -39.66
N GLY A 224 -28.92 13.88 -39.45
CA GLY A 224 -29.89 13.67 -40.53
C GLY A 224 -29.74 14.72 -41.63
N PRO A 225 -30.30 14.48 -42.84
CA PRO A 225 -30.15 15.41 -43.94
C PRO A 225 -30.61 16.81 -43.52
N GLN A 226 -29.68 17.78 -43.56
CA GLN A 226 -29.99 19.19 -43.37
C GLN A 226 -31.16 19.54 -44.30
N PRO A 227 -32.23 20.22 -43.83
CA PRO A 227 -33.24 20.72 -44.74
C PRO A 227 -32.54 21.57 -45.82
N SER A 228 -32.78 21.21 -47.09
CA SER A 228 -32.22 21.93 -48.23
C SER A 228 -32.56 23.41 -48.11
N PRO A 229 -31.60 24.34 -48.27
CA PRO A 229 -31.93 25.75 -48.33
C PRO A 229 -32.89 25.96 -49.50
N GLU A 230 -34.03 26.60 -49.25
CA GLU A 230 -34.95 26.99 -50.33
C GLU A 230 -34.19 27.89 -51.34
N PRO A 231 -34.43 27.71 -52.65
CA PRO A 231 -33.73 28.48 -53.67
C PRO A 231 -34.16 29.95 -53.63
N SER A 232 -33.42 30.76 -52.88
CA SER A 232 -33.57 32.21 -52.85
C SER A 232 -33.21 32.80 -54.22
N GLY A 233 -34.23 33.32 -54.91
CA GLY A 233 -34.04 34.15 -56.11
C GLY A 233 -33.22 35.42 -55.80
N PRO A 234 -32.60 36.05 -56.82
CA PRO A 234 -31.55 37.04 -56.60
C PRO A 234 -32.11 38.39 -56.15
N GLY A 235 -31.59 38.93 -55.04
CA GLY A 235 -32.07 40.22 -54.50
C GLY A 235 -31.17 40.81 -53.41
N ALA A 236 -30.08 41.47 -53.84
CA ALA A 236 -29.34 42.54 -53.15
C ALA A 236 -29.09 42.48 -51.62
N SER A 237 -27.80 42.37 -51.27
CA SER A 237 -27.21 43.15 -50.16
C SER A 237 -26.66 44.47 -50.75
N PRO A 238 -26.40 45.56 -49.97
CA PRO A 238 -25.77 45.46 -48.65
C PRO A 238 -26.19 46.47 -47.53
N SER A 239 -25.84 46.06 -46.31
CA SER A 239 -25.29 46.88 -45.22
C SER A 239 -26.20 47.81 -44.38
N PRO A 240 -25.79 48.12 -43.12
CA PRO A 240 -26.71 48.38 -42.02
C PRO A 240 -26.81 49.85 -41.61
N SER A 241 -27.78 50.17 -40.75
CA SER A 241 -27.82 51.42 -39.98
C SER A 241 -28.51 51.22 -38.62
N LEU A 242 -28.17 52.13 -37.69
CA LEU A 242 -28.28 51.96 -36.24
C LEU A 242 -29.49 52.68 -35.59
N VAL A 243 -29.68 52.34 -34.31
CA VAL A 243 -30.16 53.14 -33.15
C VAL A 243 -31.65 53.52 -32.93
N SER A 244 -32.05 53.31 -31.66
CA SER A 244 -33.00 54.11 -30.84
C SER A 244 -34.50 54.01 -31.16
N SER A 245 -35.45 54.09 -30.22
CA SER A 245 -35.48 54.43 -28.76
C SER A 245 -36.69 53.72 -28.11
N THR A 246 -36.92 53.61 -26.78
CA THR A 246 -37.11 54.67 -25.78
C THR A 246 -37.00 54.17 -24.32
N SER A 247 -36.62 55.09 -23.43
CA SER A 247 -36.78 55.05 -21.95
C SER A 247 -38.16 55.67 -21.57
N PRO A 248 -38.58 55.94 -20.29
CA PRO A 248 -37.77 56.12 -19.06
C PRO A 248 -38.35 55.59 -17.72
N SER A 249 -37.53 55.65 -16.67
CA SER A 249 -37.88 56.37 -15.43
C SER A 249 -36.62 56.75 -14.62
N ALA A 250 -36.61 57.97 -14.08
CA ALA A 250 -35.55 58.54 -13.25
C ALA A 250 -35.92 58.40 -11.74
N VAL A 251 -35.24 58.90 -10.69
CA VAL A 251 -34.34 60.07 -10.51
C VAL A 251 -33.33 59.77 -9.34
N PRO A 252 -32.53 60.70 -8.73
CA PRO A 252 -31.10 60.45 -8.47
C PRO A 252 -30.75 60.37 -6.95
N ASN A 253 -29.51 60.49 -6.44
CA ASN A 253 -28.72 61.74 -6.40
C ASN A 253 -27.25 61.55 -5.94
N ALA A 254 -26.42 62.50 -6.41
CA ALA A 254 -25.05 62.92 -6.11
C ALA A 254 -24.25 62.36 -4.89
N GLY A 255 -22.92 62.28 -5.07
CA GLY A 255 -21.99 62.25 -3.93
C GLY A 255 -20.52 61.82 -4.19
N GLY A 256 -19.84 62.31 -5.22
CA GLY A 256 -18.35 62.25 -5.27
C GLY A 256 -17.72 63.50 -4.61
N PRO A 257 -16.39 63.71 -4.67
CA PRO A 257 -15.36 62.88 -5.33
C PRO A 257 -14.03 62.71 -4.53
N ALA A 258 -13.04 62.03 -5.14
CA ALA A 258 -11.59 62.33 -5.09
C ALA A 258 -10.81 62.34 -3.74
N ALA A 259 -9.50 62.06 -3.67
CA ALA A 259 -8.56 61.41 -4.58
C ALA A 259 -7.23 61.13 -3.82
N SER A 260 -6.35 60.31 -4.42
CA SER A 260 -4.87 60.38 -4.34
C SER A 260 -4.13 60.35 -3.00
N GLY A 261 -3.01 59.61 -2.95
CA GLY A 261 -1.82 60.11 -2.25
C GLY A 261 -1.07 59.12 -1.36
N THR A 262 -0.23 58.30 -2.01
CA THR A 262 1.01 57.71 -1.49
C THR A 262 1.65 58.37 -0.24
N GLY A 263 2.05 57.56 0.75
CA GLY A 263 2.94 58.00 1.83
C GLY A 263 3.40 56.84 2.73
N SER A 264 4.63 56.36 2.55
CA SER A 264 5.22 55.30 3.37
C SER A 264 5.50 55.77 4.81
N GLY A 265 5.19 54.93 5.80
CA GLY A 265 5.55 55.15 7.20
C GLY A 265 5.56 53.84 7.99
N ALA A 266 6.73 53.27 8.20
CA ALA A 266 6.88 52.07 9.02
C ALA A 266 6.97 52.43 10.51
N LEU A 267 6.07 51.89 11.33
CA LEU A 267 6.26 51.74 12.77
C LEU A 267 5.82 50.34 13.18
N ALA A 268 6.59 49.70 14.05
CA ALA A 268 6.45 48.29 14.38
C ALA A 268 5.43 48.04 15.50
N ALA A 269 4.78 46.88 15.41
CA ALA A 269 4.27 46.03 16.49
C ALA A 269 3.49 46.68 17.66
N THR A 270 2.22 46.28 17.81
CA THR A 270 1.79 45.36 18.90
C THR A 270 0.29 45.02 18.81
N GLY A 271 -0.08 43.80 19.22
CA GLY A 271 -1.38 43.52 19.83
C GLY A 271 -2.51 42.95 18.96
N ALA A 272 -2.76 41.64 19.17
CA ALA A 272 -4.07 40.97 19.17
C ALA A 272 -5.02 41.11 17.95
N ASP A 273 -5.08 40.06 17.13
CA ASP A 273 -6.21 39.78 16.24
C ASP A 273 -7.25 38.86 16.89
N ALA A 274 -8.53 39.05 16.55
CA ALA A 274 -9.65 38.29 17.09
C ALA A 274 -10.50 37.60 16.00
N SER A 275 -10.59 36.26 16.13
CA SER A 275 -11.75 35.38 15.86
C SER A 275 -12.78 35.71 14.76
N ILE A 276 -12.96 34.83 13.77
CA ILE A 276 -14.29 34.32 13.28
C ILE A 276 -14.16 32.83 12.83
N TRP A 277 -15.26 32.08 12.97
CA TRP A 277 -15.45 30.62 12.79
C TRP A 277 -15.69 30.14 11.34
N VAL A 278 -15.51 28.82 11.08
CA VAL A 278 -16.55 27.83 10.60
C VAL A 278 -16.02 26.38 10.76
N ALA A 279 -16.91 25.43 11.10
CA ALA A 279 -16.76 23.96 11.04
C ALA A 279 -18.04 23.37 10.37
N PRO A 280 -18.18 22.09 9.94
CA PRO A 280 -17.45 20.85 10.32
C PRO A 280 -16.86 20.14 9.04
N ALA A 281 -16.66 18.81 8.86
CA ALA A 281 -17.06 17.60 9.58
C ALA A 281 -16.21 16.33 9.26
N LEU A 282 -16.41 15.29 10.10
CA LEU A 282 -16.34 13.83 9.85
C LEU A 282 -15.44 13.27 8.72
N LEU A 283 -14.38 12.55 9.11
CA LEU A 283 -13.71 11.56 8.26
C LEU A 283 -13.97 10.15 8.80
N GLY A 284 -14.58 9.28 7.99
CA GLY A 284 -14.85 7.89 8.35
C GLY A 284 -13.61 7.00 8.21
N ALA A 285 -13.40 6.09 9.16
CA ALA A 285 -12.29 5.15 9.13
C ALA A 285 -12.60 3.94 8.23
N ALA A 286 -11.70 3.64 7.29
CA ALA A 286 -11.67 2.35 6.60
C ALA A 286 -10.69 1.40 7.32
N VAL A 287 -11.17 0.23 7.73
CA VAL A 287 -10.36 -0.78 8.42
C VAL A 287 -9.55 -1.56 7.37
N ALA A 288 -8.24 -1.39 7.37
CA ALA A 288 -7.34 -2.22 6.57
C ALA A 288 -7.24 -3.62 7.20
N ALA A 289 -7.71 -4.65 6.49
CA ALA A 289 -7.57 -6.03 6.92
C ALA A 289 -6.11 -6.51 6.74
N ALA A 290 -5.39 -6.71 7.84
CA ALA A 290 -4.04 -7.26 7.81
C ALA A 290 -4.08 -8.78 7.49
N GLY A 291 -3.79 -9.14 6.25
CA GLY A 291 -3.62 -10.53 5.83
C GLY A 291 -2.30 -11.13 6.34
N VAL A 292 -2.37 -12.26 7.04
CA VAL A 292 -1.17 -13.02 7.45
C VAL A 292 -0.64 -13.81 6.25
N VAL A 293 0.54 -13.45 5.75
CA VAL A 293 1.21 -14.16 4.65
C VAL A 293 2.24 -15.14 5.19
N LEU A 294 2.02 -16.43 4.95
CA LEU A 294 3.00 -17.49 5.26
C LEU A 294 4.09 -17.53 4.18
N LEU A 295 5.33 -17.15 4.54
CA LEU A 295 6.44 -17.04 3.59
C LEU A 295 7.16 -18.40 3.32
N VAL A 296 6.48 -19.36 2.69
CA VAL A 296 7.13 -20.62 2.24
C VAL A 296 7.80 -20.44 0.87
N ARG A 297 9.13 -20.32 0.86
CA ARG A 297 9.91 -20.20 -0.39
C ARG A 297 10.26 -21.59 -0.96
N ARG A 298 9.49 -22.08 -1.94
CA ARG A 298 9.90 -23.23 -2.75
C ARG A 298 11.17 -22.89 -3.55
N ARG A 299 12.23 -23.70 -3.45
CA ARG A 299 13.36 -23.66 -4.40
C ARG A 299 12.99 -24.38 -5.71
N PRO A 300 13.53 -23.95 -6.87
CA PRO A 300 13.40 -24.70 -8.12
C PRO A 300 14.13 -26.04 -8.04
N ARG A 301 13.64 -27.04 -8.79
CA ARG A 301 14.34 -28.32 -8.95
C ARG A 301 15.67 -28.08 -9.66
N GLY A 302 16.77 -28.52 -9.04
CA GLY A 302 18.06 -28.59 -9.72
C GLY A 302 17.99 -29.62 -10.85
N THR A 303 18.56 -29.28 -12.00
CA THR A 303 18.86 -30.23 -13.08
C THR A 303 19.96 -31.18 -12.61
N ALA A 304 19.82 -32.47 -12.88
CA ALA A 304 20.87 -33.44 -12.68
C ALA A 304 21.84 -33.44 -13.87
N GLU A 305 23.13 -33.50 -13.56
CA GLU A 305 24.15 -34.21 -14.35
C GLU A 305 24.57 -35.44 -13.54
#